data_AF-A0A7S4I318-F1
#
_entry.id   AF-A0A7S4I318-F1
#
_cell.length_a   1.000
_cell.length_b   1.000
_cell.length_c   1.000
_cell.angle_alpha   90.00
_cell.angle_beta   90.00
_cell.angle_gamma   90.00
#
_symmetry.space_group_name_H-M   'P 1'
#
loop_
_entity.id
_entity.type
_entity.pdbx_description
1 polymer ?
#
loop_
_entity_poly.entity_id
_entity_poly.type
_entity_poly.pdbx_seq_one_letter_code
_entity_poly.pdbx_strand_id
1 'polypeptide(L)'
;ALSERTRLVRGWTIVCGDYREASKYVEGEATWYFDPPYEGTPGQAYGPQFGSAALDYAALADYVRSRHGQVIVSERASAAWLPFEQLKLVRNRAAVEYWEGLFYVPESPTE
;
A
#
# COMPACT_ATOMS: atom_id res chain seq x y z
N ALA A 1 -13.99 -26.79 14.14
CA ALA A 1 -13.96 -25.48 14.85
C ALA A 1 -13.35 -24.44 13.92
N LEU A 2 -13.91 -23.23 13.85
CA LEU A 2 -13.27 -22.11 13.14
C LEU A 2 -11.91 -21.82 13.75
N SER A 3 -10.88 -21.68 12.92
CA SER A 3 -9.52 -21.36 13.37
C SER A 3 -9.49 -20.01 14.09
N GLU A 4 -8.55 -19.81 15.01
CA GLU A 4 -8.35 -18.54 15.70
C GLU A 4 -8.18 -17.37 14.72
N ARG A 5 -7.49 -17.60 13.59
CA ARG A 5 -7.30 -16.61 12.53
C ARG A 5 -8.59 -16.12 11.92
N THR A 6 -9.56 -17.01 11.71
CA THR A 6 -10.86 -16.63 11.15
C THR A 6 -11.61 -15.67 12.06
N ARG A 7 -11.33 -15.66 13.37
CA ARG A 7 -11.95 -14.74 14.32
C ARG A 7 -11.48 -13.30 14.13
N LEU A 8 -10.24 -13.09 13.70
CA LEU A 8 -9.60 -11.78 13.53
C LEU A 8 -10.17 -11.00 12.34
N VAL A 9 -10.69 -11.72 11.34
CA VAL A 9 -11.23 -11.12 10.09
C VAL A 9 -12.75 -11.07 10.06
N ARG A 10 -13.43 -11.41 11.17
CA ARG A 10 -14.91 -11.48 11.20
C ARG A 10 -15.60 -10.14 10.93
N GLY A 11 -14.96 -9.03 11.26
CA GLY A 11 -15.50 -7.69 11.01
C GLY A 11 -15.06 -7.08 9.68
N TRP A 12 -14.35 -7.83 8.84
CA TRP A 12 -13.80 -7.29 7.60
C TRP A 12 -14.87 -7.22 6.51
N THR A 13 -14.94 -6.08 5.84
CA THR A 13 -15.58 -5.97 4.53
C THR A 13 -14.49 -6.10 3.48
N ILE A 14 -14.62 -7.08 2.59
CA ILE A 14 -13.66 -7.32 1.50
C ILE A 14 -14.32 -6.90 0.19
N VAL A 15 -13.68 -5.98 -0.52
CA VAL A 15 -14.16 -5.46 -1.80
C VAL A 15 -13.16 -5.85 -2.89
N CYS A 16 -13.64 -6.49 -3.95
CA CYS A 16 -12.88 -6.73 -5.17
C CYS A 16 -13.21 -5.63 -6.17
N GLY A 17 -12.29 -4.71 -6.42
CA GLY A 17 -12.54 -3.54 -7.24
C GLY A 17 -11.31 -2.66 -7.39
N ASP A 18 -11.52 -1.45 -7.91
CA ASP A 18 -10.47 -0.47 -8.09
C ASP A 18 -10.20 0.28 -6.77
N TYR A 19 -8.93 0.55 -6.46
CA TYR A 19 -8.55 1.21 -5.20
C TYR A 19 -9.21 2.60 -5.04
N ARG A 20 -9.55 3.27 -6.14
CA ARG A 20 -10.23 4.57 -6.15
C ARG A 20 -11.65 4.50 -5.59
N GLU A 21 -12.22 3.29 -5.49
CA GLU A 21 -13.53 3.08 -4.91
C GLU A 21 -13.50 2.97 -3.38
N ALA A 22 -12.32 2.87 -2.76
CA ALA A 22 -12.21 2.68 -1.32
C ALA A 22 -12.88 3.81 -0.50
N SER A 23 -12.89 5.05 -1.00
CA SER A 23 -13.60 6.17 -0.34
C SER A 23 -15.11 6.00 -0.25
N LYS A 24 -15.72 5.11 -1.03
CA LYS A 24 -17.16 4.81 -0.94
C LYS A 24 -17.50 4.02 0.33
N TYR A 25 -16.50 3.38 0.95
CA TYR A 25 -16.67 2.46 2.07
C TYR A 25 -16.15 3.01 3.40
N VAL A 26 -15.55 4.21 3.38
CA VAL A 26 -14.95 4.85 4.54
C VAL A 26 -15.53 6.26 4.66
N GLU A 27 -16.25 6.51 5.75
CA GLU A 27 -16.74 7.84 6.12
C GLU A 27 -15.79 8.45 7.15
N GLY A 28 -15.28 9.67 6.90
CA GLY A 28 -14.40 10.38 7.84
C GLY A 28 -12.92 10.01 7.75
N GLU A 29 -12.20 10.23 8.86
CA GLU A 29 -10.77 9.91 8.99
C GLU A 29 -10.56 8.41 9.19
N ALA A 30 -9.48 7.89 8.61
CA ALA A 30 -9.08 6.50 8.78
C ALA A 30 -7.56 6.35 8.73
N THR A 31 -7.07 5.20 9.20
CA THR A 31 -5.73 4.73 8.86
C THR A 31 -5.76 4.05 7.51
N TRP A 32 -5.04 4.62 6.55
CA TRP A 32 -4.91 4.09 5.19
C TRP A 32 -3.59 3.34 5.04
N TYR A 33 -3.67 2.08 4.63
CA TYR A 33 -2.51 1.27 4.31
C TYR A 33 -2.52 0.90 2.83
N PHE A 34 -1.43 1.23 2.13
CA PHE A 34 -1.25 0.95 0.70
C PHE A 34 -0.04 0.04 0.48
N ASP A 35 -0.26 -1.08 -0.19
CA ASP A 35 0.79 -2.01 -0.62
C ASP A 35 0.61 -2.35 -2.11
N PRO A 36 0.88 -1.38 -3.01
CA PRO A 36 0.72 -1.60 -4.43
C PRO A 36 1.80 -2.55 -4.96
N PRO A 37 1.64 -3.12 -6.17
CA PRO A 37 2.75 -3.64 -6.94
C PRO A 37 3.89 -2.61 -6.97
N TYR A 38 5.09 -3.03 -6.57
CA TYR A 38 6.25 -2.15 -6.45
C TYR A 38 6.69 -1.56 -7.79
N GLU A 39 7.10 -0.28 -7.84
CA GLU A 39 7.55 0.36 -9.08
C GLU A 39 8.71 -0.40 -9.76
N GLY A 40 8.61 -0.57 -11.09
CA GLY A 40 9.64 -1.18 -11.93
C GLY A 40 9.43 -2.68 -12.17
N THR A 41 10.44 -3.50 -11.86
CA THR A 41 10.38 -4.96 -12.04
C THR A 41 10.29 -5.69 -10.69
N PRO A 42 9.13 -5.67 -10.01
CA PRO A 42 8.90 -6.49 -8.84
C PRO A 42 8.44 -7.90 -9.23
N GLY A 43 8.07 -8.71 -8.24
CA GLY A 43 7.57 -10.07 -8.47
C GLY A 43 6.43 -10.13 -9.50
N GLN A 44 6.40 -11.20 -10.29
CA GLN A 44 5.45 -11.41 -11.40
C GLN A 44 4.04 -11.86 -10.95
N ALA A 45 3.74 -11.78 -9.65
CA ALA A 45 2.56 -12.41 -9.05
C ALA A 45 1.23 -11.79 -9.53
N TYR A 46 1.22 -10.50 -9.89
CA TYR A 46 0.02 -9.79 -10.34
C TYR A 46 -0.19 -9.83 -11.86
N GLY A 47 0.73 -10.46 -12.60
CA GLY A 47 0.67 -10.54 -14.07
C GLY A 47 0.77 -9.18 -14.78
N PRO A 48 0.60 -9.16 -16.11
CA PRO A 48 0.75 -7.93 -16.90
C PRO A 48 -0.43 -6.97 -16.78
N GLN A 49 -1.62 -7.45 -16.36
CA GLN A 49 -2.85 -6.66 -16.32
C GLN A 49 -2.98 -5.84 -15.02
N PHE A 50 -2.47 -6.35 -13.91
CA PHE A 50 -2.57 -5.73 -12.58
C PHE A 50 -1.19 -5.49 -11.93
N GLY A 51 -0.11 -5.69 -12.68
CA GLY A 51 1.26 -5.48 -12.22
C GLY A 51 1.71 -4.02 -12.31
N SER A 52 2.96 -3.77 -11.91
CA SER A 52 3.56 -2.42 -11.90
C SER A 52 3.42 -1.68 -13.23
N ALA A 53 3.63 -2.39 -14.36
CA ALA A 53 3.57 -1.79 -15.69
C ALA A 53 2.17 -1.27 -16.09
N ALA A 54 1.11 -1.72 -15.41
CA ALA A 54 -0.26 -1.30 -15.67
C ALA A 54 -0.74 -0.19 -14.71
N LEU A 55 0.07 0.17 -13.70
CA LEU A 55 -0.29 1.18 -12.72
C LEU A 55 0.20 2.57 -13.11
N ASP A 56 -0.69 3.55 -13.00
CA ASP A 56 -0.34 4.95 -13.03
C ASP A 56 0.05 5.40 -11.62
N TYR A 57 1.36 5.41 -11.36
CA TYR A 57 1.91 5.79 -10.06
C TYR A 57 1.73 7.27 -9.74
N ALA A 58 1.59 8.15 -10.74
CA ALA A 58 1.29 9.56 -10.49
C ALA A 58 -0.13 9.71 -9.96
N ALA A 59 -1.11 9.08 -10.62
CA ALA A 59 -2.49 9.04 -10.15
C ALA A 59 -2.62 8.37 -8.77
N LEU A 60 -1.85 7.31 -8.51
CA LEU A 60 -1.82 6.66 -7.20
C LEU A 60 -1.23 7.60 -6.13
N ALA A 61 -0.13 8.31 -6.42
CA ALA A 61 0.47 9.26 -5.49
C ALA A 61 -0.52 10.36 -5.09
N ASP A 62 -1.27 10.90 -6.06
CA ASP A 62 -2.29 11.91 -5.82
C ASP A 62 -3.45 11.36 -4.99
N TYR A 63 -3.86 10.12 -5.27
CA TYR A 63 -4.89 9.44 -4.48
C TYR A 63 -4.44 9.24 -3.03
N VAL A 64 -3.21 8.75 -2.81
CA VAL A 64 -2.61 8.58 -1.49
C VAL A 64 -2.58 9.90 -0.72
N ARG A 65 -2.10 10.99 -1.36
CA ARG A 65 -2.02 12.32 -0.73
C ARG A 65 -3.39 12.93 -0.41
N SER A 66 -4.45 12.51 -1.12
CA SER A 66 -5.81 12.99 -0.88
C SER A 66 -6.51 12.34 0.33
N ARG A 67 -5.89 11.34 0.97
CA ARG A 67 -6.51 10.63 2.10
C ARG A 67 -6.50 11.48 3.36
N HIS A 68 -7.60 11.39 4.12
CA HIS A 68 -7.74 12.02 5.43
C HIS A 68 -7.45 11.00 6.55
N GLY A 69 -6.66 11.41 7.53
CA GLY A 69 -6.16 10.56 8.62
C GLY A 69 -4.72 10.08 8.38
N GLN A 70 -4.30 9.04 9.11
CA GLN A 70 -2.96 8.46 9.00
C GLN A 70 -2.79 7.73 7.66
N VAL A 71 -1.64 7.90 7.01
CA VAL A 71 -1.31 7.23 5.75
C VAL A 71 0.00 6.47 5.87
N ILE A 72 -0.01 5.21 5.45
CA ILE A 72 1.14 4.30 5.44
C ILE A 72 1.21 3.65 4.06
N VAL A 73 2.37 3.77 3.39
CA VAL A 73 2.61 3.15 2.08
C VAL A 73 3.91 2.36 2.09
N SER A 74 3.85 1.09 1.73
CA SER A 74 5.01 0.22 1.55
C SER A 74 5.46 0.17 0.10
N GLU A 75 6.77 0.29 -0.13
CA GLU A 75 7.39 0.26 -1.45
C GLU A 75 8.90 -0.03 -1.31
N ARG A 76 9.67 -0.08 -2.40
CA ARG A 76 11.13 0.11 -2.35
C ARG A 76 11.47 1.55 -2.03
N ALA A 77 12.50 1.77 -1.22
CA ALA A 77 13.00 3.11 -0.94
C ALA A 77 13.55 3.85 -2.19
N SER A 78 13.77 3.13 -3.30
CA SER A 78 14.22 3.71 -4.57
C SER A 78 13.09 4.17 -5.49
N ALA A 79 11.83 3.93 -5.15
CA ALA A 79 10.70 4.35 -5.99
C ALA A 79 10.57 5.88 -6.03
N ALA A 80 10.14 6.41 -7.17
CA ALA A 80 10.17 7.85 -7.43
C ALA A 80 8.84 8.56 -7.17
N TRP A 81 7.75 7.80 -6.99
CA TRP A 81 6.39 8.36 -6.99
C TRP A 81 5.94 9.00 -5.66
N LEU A 82 6.61 8.68 -4.56
CA LEU A 82 6.49 9.33 -3.24
C LEU A 82 7.88 9.44 -2.58
N PRO A 83 8.08 10.36 -1.61
CA PRO A 83 9.35 10.47 -0.89
C PRO A 83 9.48 9.35 0.16
N PHE A 84 9.82 8.14 -0.29
CA PHE A 84 9.98 6.98 0.60
C PHE A 84 11.25 7.09 1.45
N GLU A 85 11.11 6.87 2.76
CA GLU A 85 12.23 6.77 3.69
C GLU A 85 12.67 5.31 3.85
N GLN A 86 13.98 5.06 3.96
CA GLN A 86 14.49 3.70 4.15
C GLN A 86 14.03 3.12 5.50
N LEU A 87 13.33 1.99 5.45
CA LEU A 87 12.86 1.27 6.62
C LEU A 87 13.79 0.11 6.98
N LYS A 88 14.09 -0.74 5.99
CA LYS A 88 14.82 -2.00 6.24
C LYS A 88 15.54 -2.50 4.99
N LEU A 89 16.77 -2.97 5.16
CA LEU A 89 17.46 -3.74 4.13
C LEU A 89 16.94 -5.18 4.13
N VAL A 90 16.42 -5.63 2.99
CA VAL A 90 15.89 -6.98 2.81
C VAL A 90 16.56 -7.69 1.65
N ARG A 91 16.48 -9.02 1.65
CA ARG A 91 16.98 -9.88 0.59
C ARG A 91 15.83 -10.73 0.04
N ASN A 92 15.58 -10.69 -1.26
CA ASN A 92 14.55 -11.54 -1.88
C ASN A 92 15.05 -12.98 -2.13
N ARG A 93 14.15 -13.82 -2.67
CA ARG A 93 14.45 -15.22 -3.03
C ARG A 93 15.57 -15.40 -4.05
N ALA A 94 15.83 -14.38 -4.88
CA ALA A 94 16.93 -14.36 -5.85
C ALA A 94 18.24 -13.82 -5.25
N ALA A 95 18.32 -13.68 -3.92
CA ALA A 95 19.45 -13.11 -3.19
C ALA A 95 19.78 -11.65 -3.53
N VAL A 96 18.86 -10.93 -4.18
CA VAL A 96 19.02 -9.49 -4.45
C VAL A 96 18.62 -8.71 -3.21
N GLU A 97 19.50 -7.81 -2.79
CA GLU A 97 19.28 -6.89 -1.68
C GLU A 97 18.68 -5.57 -2.16
N TYR A 98 17.72 -5.06 -1.41
CA TYR A 98 17.12 -3.75 -1.64
C TYR A 98 16.58 -3.19 -0.32
N TRP A 99 16.46 -1.87 -0.26
CA TRP A 99 15.81 -1.19 0.85
C TRP A 99 14.30 -1.18 0.65
N GLU A 100 13.55 -1.74 1.60
CA GLU A 100 12.15 -1.40 1.79
C GLU A 100 12.05 0.04 2.27
N GLY A 101 11.07 0.75 1.74
CA GLY A 101 10.76 2.13 2.00
C GLY A 101 9.36 2.30 2.56
N LEU A 102 9.20 3.34 3.36
CA LEU A 102 7.93 3.75 3.94
C LEU A 102 7.65 5.21 3.58
N PHE A 103 6.47 5.49 3.07
CA PHE A 103 5.91 6.84 3.09
C PHE A 103 4.86 6.89 4.20
N TYR A 104 5.04 7.83 5.13
CA TYR A 104 4.25 7.92 6.34
C TYR A 104 3.72 9.35 6.53
N VAL A 105 2.42 9.47 6.72
CA VAL A 105 1.77 10.71 7.17
C VAL A 105 1.09 10.39 8.50
N PRO A 106 1.48 11.05 9.61
CA PRO A 106 0.81 10.86 10.88
C PRO A 106 -0.61 11.39 10.82
N GLU A 107 -1.47 10.90 11.72
CA GLU A 107 -2.76 11.54 11.97
C GLU A 107 -2.54 12.97 12.46
N SER A 108 -3.41 13.89 12.06
CA SER A 108 -3.37 15.25 12.62
C SER A 108 -3.71 15.17 14.11
N PRO A 109 -3.00 15.89 15.00
CA PRO A 109 -3.39 15.94 16.40
C PRO A 109 -4.83 16.43 16.49
N THR A 110 -5.68 15.72 17.23
CA THR A 110 -7.00 16.22 17.58
C THR A 110 -6.81 17.46 18.46
N GLU A 111 -7.31 18.62 18.02
CA GLU A 111 -7.35 19.87 18.82
C GLU A 111 -8.16 19.70 20.12
#